data_AF-A0A964FCG3-F1
#
_entry.id   AF-A0A964FCG3-F1
#
_cell.length_a   1.000
_cell.length_b   1.000
_cell.length_c   1.000
_cell.angle_alpha   90.00
_cell.angle_beta   90.00
_cell.angle_gamma   90.00
#
_symmetry.space_group_name_H-M   'P 1'
#
loop_
_entity.id
_entity.type
_entity.pdbx_description
1 polymer ?
#
loop_
_entity_poly.entity_id
_entity_poly.type
_entity_poly.pdbx_seq_one_letter_code
_entity_poly.pdbx_strand_id
1 'polypeptide(L)'
;MMHSFNAPREIAAAEPAPARTPSVKWKRETSAGSKAGKPVDEITESNIQIAGLRLRIDETLSSSSVSDDVNEADARLHSLITRHDRLAEMVEDLQASGIKVTLKIEDLIPSTVPIRSFGKPQVLDTANANARHPLYAFVRDIREELANALREPSESADARIKIVEARLDTLAIRQFGVLDRIEKEVESRHNRLASVPRALGIDVPGRSENDALGGPLVPLSGTKAAIYAFETRMEAVELTLANLSDIGRIVTRLPVRRPVGDNASISSGFGPRTDPFLGKPAMHQGLDFRARKGEEVMAAGAGTVLSAGRHGGYGNMVEIDHGQGLTSRYAHLSRVLVKEGDVVAPGQLIGKVGSTGRSTGPHLHFEVRRNGAARNPITYIRAGRKL
;
A
#
# COMPACT_ATOMS: atom_id res chain seq x y z
N MET A 1 -33.81 -45.19 -26.85
CA MET A 1 -33.40 -45.14 -28.27
C MET A 1 -31.90 -44.85 -28.30
N MET A 2 -31.13 -45.86 -28.68
CA MET A 2 -29.72 -45.75 -29.06
C MET A 2 -29.60 -44.97 -30.37
N HIS A 3 -28.58 -44.12 -30.51
CA HIS A 3 -27.76 -44.09 -31.72
C HIS A 3 -26.35 -43.60 -31.40
N SER A 4 -25.40 -44.30 -32.04
CA SER A 4 -23.95 -44.27 -31.89
C SER A 4 -23.30 -43.52 -33.08
N PHE A 5 -21.96 -43.44 -33.07
CA PHE A 5 -20.99 -42.96 -34.09
C PHE A 5 -20.66 -41.46 -34.04
N ASN A 6 -19.41 -40.99 -34.15
CA ASN A 6 -18.11 -41.62 -34.43
C ASN A 6 -16.98 -40.68 -33.94
N ALA A 7 -15.84 -41.21 -33.50
CA ALA A 7 -14.65 -40.43 -33.12
C ALA A 7 -13.84 -39.93 -34.33
N PRO A 8 -13.23 -38.74 -34.30
CA PRO A 8 -12.27 -38.30 -35.32
C PRO A 8 -10.82 -38.67 -34.96
N ARG A 9 -10.07 -38.95 -36.03
CA ARG A 9 -8.71 -39.50 -36.12
C ARG A 9 -7.61 -38.58 -35.60
N GLU A 10 -6.61 -39.18 -34.98
CA GLU A 10 -5.30 -38.62 -34.66
C GLU A 10 -4.58 -38.11 -35.92
N ILE A 11 -3.99 -36.91 -35.81
CA ILE A 11 -3.04 -36.35 -36.77
C ILE A 11 -1.71 -36.22 -36.04
N ALA A 12 -0.75 -37.07 -36.42
CA ALA A 12 0.61 -37.06 -35.93
C ALA A 12 1.35 -35.80 -36.39
N ALA A 13 1.93 -35.06 -35.44
CA ALA A 13 2.84 -33.95 -35.71
C ALA A 13 4.29 -34.48 -35.70
N ALA A 14 5.00 -34.22 -36.79
CA ALA A 14 6.32 -34.74 -37.11
C ALA A 14 7.44 -34.13 -36.24
N GLU A 15 8.38 -34.98 -35.82
CA GLU A 15 9.66 -34.60 -35.21
C GLU A 15 10.60 -33.90 -36.23
N PRO A 16 11.37 -32.88 -35.81
CA PRO A 16 12.36 -32.24 -36.67
C PRO A 16 13.62 -33.10 -36.84
N ALA A 17 14.05 -33.25 -38.10
CA ALA A 17 15.23 -34.00 -38.53
C ALA A 17 16.58 -33.41 -38.00
N PRO A 18 17.60 -34.25 -37.72
CA PRO A 18 18.88 -33.80 -37.20
C PRO A 18 19.75 -33.10 -38.25
N ALA A 19 20.41 -32.02 -37.83
CA ALA A 19 21.33 -31.21 -38.63
C ALA A 19 22.56 -32.02 -39.09
N ARG A 20 22.85 -31.94 -40.39
CA ARG A 20 24.04 -32.54 -41.02
C ARG A 20 25.29 -31.70 -40.73
N THR A 21 26.30 -32.31 -40.13
CA THR A 21 27.66 -31.77 -40.04
C THR A 21 28.45 -32.07 -41.33
N PRO A 22 29.06 -31.09 -42.01
CA PRO A 22 29.96 -31.37 -43.13
C PRO A 22 31.35 -31.78 -42.62
N SER A 23 31.78 -32.97 -43.01
CA SER A 23 33.11 -33.53 -42.78
C SER A 23 34.10 -33.00 -43.83
N VAL A 24 35.09 -32.22 -43.39
CA VAL A 24 36.18 -31.75 -44.26
C VAL A 24 37.29 -32.81 -44.27
N LYS A 25 37.42 -33.50 -45.40
CA LYS A 25 38.52 -34.44 -45.68
C LYS A 25 39.78 -33.67 -46.06
N TRP A 26 40.87 -33.84 -45.30
CA TRP A 26 42.19 -33.37 -45.69
C TRP A 26 42.82 -34.34 -46.70
N LYS A 27 43.03 -33.89 -47.94
CA LYS A 27 43.90 -34.56 -48.92
C LYS A 27 45.36 -34.22 -48.58
N ARG A 28 46.19 -35.24 -48.34
CA ARG A 28 47.66 -35.08 -48.36
C ARG A 28 48.12 -35.19 -49.80
N GLU A 29 48.65 -34.12 -50.36
CA GLU A 29 49.49 -34.16 -51.56
C GLU A 29 50.96 -34.16 -51.13
N THR A 30 51.68 -35.19 -51.57
CA THR A 30 53.14 -35.27 -51.51
C THR A 30 53.69 -34.89 -52.88
N SER A 31 54.54 -33.87 -52.97
CA SER A 31 55.55 -33.80 -54.02
C SER A 31 56.78 -33.03 -53.55
N ALA A 32 57.95 -33.59 -53.86
CA ALA A 32 59.27 -33.04 -53.56
C ALA A 32 59.72 -32.10 -54.69
N GLY A 33 60.39 -31.00 -54.34
CA GLY A 33 61.00 -30.08 -55.29
C GLY A 33 61.74 -28.95 -54.59
N SER A 34 63.07 -29.08 -54.49
CA SER A 34 63.99 -28.08 -53.95
C SER A 34 64.04 -26.81 -54.79
N LYS A 35 63.86 -25.64 -54.17
CA LYS A 35 64.58 -24.39 -54.45
C LYS A 35 64.47 -23.45 -53.25
N ALA A 36 65.62 -23.03 -52.73
CA ALA A 36 65.77 -22.14 -51.59
C ALA A 36 65.36 -20.70 -51.90
N GLY A 37 64.67 -20.05 -50.95
CA GLY A 37 64.46 -18.59 -50.92
C GLY A 37 63.11 -18.15 -50.32
N LYS A 38 63.00 -18.14 -48.97
CA LYS A 38 61.95 -17.56 -48.06
C LYS A 38 60.45 -17.76 -48.40
N PRO A 39 59.63 -18.31 -47.47
CA PRO A 39 58.73 -17.45 -46.69
C PRO A 39 58.42 -18.04 -45.29
N VAL A 40 59.40 -18.06 -44.39
CA VAL A 40 59.11 -18.31 -42.95
C VAL A 40 58.65 -17.01 -42.29
N ASP A 41 59.13 -15.86 -42.78
CA ASP A 41 58.80 -14.53 -42.26
C ASP A 41 57.31 -14.17 -42.53
N GLU A 42 56.79 -14.42 -43.73
CA GLU A 42 55.39 -14.09 -44.09
C GLU A 42 54.33 -14.90 -43.33
N ILE A 43 54.55 -16.21 -43.09
CA ILE A 43 53.60 -17.04 -42.33
C ILE A 43 53.62 -16.63 -40.85
N THR A 44 54.78 -16.24 -40.32
CA THR A 44 54.93 -15.78 -38.94
C THR A 44 54.31 -14.39 -38.77
N GLU A 45 54.51 -13.48 -39.72
CA GLU A 45 53.85 -12.18 -39.76
C GLU A 45 52.32 -12.30 -39.90
N SER A 46 51.83 -13.21 -40.75
CA SER A 46 50.39 -13.45 -40.91
C SER A 46 49.77 -14.03 -39.64
N ASN A 47 50.45 -14.93 -38.93
CA ASN A 47 50.00 -15.45 -37.63
C ASN A 47 50.01 -14.37 -36.53
N ILE A 48 50.99 -13.47 -36.53
CA ILE A 48 51.05 -12.32 -35.60
C ILE A 48 49.92 -11.33 -35.91
N GLN A 49 49.62 -11.07 -37.18
CA GLN A 49 48.49 -10.22 -37.59
C GLN A 49 47.14 -10.83 -37.21
N ILE A 50 46.95 -12.14 -37.41
CA ILE A 50 45.72 -12.84 -36.99
C ILE A 50 45.57 -12.81 -35.47
N ALA A 51 46.65 -13.01 -34.70
CA ALA A 51 46.63 -12.89 -33.25
C ALA A 51 46.30 -11.46 -32.80
N GLY A 52 46.87 -10.44 -33.45
CA GLY A 52 46.57 -9.03 -33.17
C GLY A 52 45.14 -8.62 -33.54
N LEU A 53 44.58 -9.17 -34.61
CA LEU A 53 43.19 -8.97 -35.00
C LEU A 53 42.22 -9.65 -34.02
N ARG A 54 42.53 -10.87 -33.56
CA ARG A 54 41.73 -11.56 -32.53
C ARG A 54 41.73 -10.79 -31.21
N LEU A 55 42.89 -10.30 -30.77
CA LEU A 55 43.00 -9.47 -29.57
C LEU A 55 42.19 -8.18 -29.70
N ARG A 56 42.24 -7.49 -30.85
CA ARG A 56 41.40 -6.30 -31.10
C ARG A 56 39.91 -6.62 -31.12
N ILE A 57 39.51 -7.74 -31.71
CA ILE A 57 38.11 -8.18 -31.72
C ILE A 57 37.65 -8.46 -30.29
N ASP A 58 38.41 -9.21 -29.51
CA ASP A 58 38.10 -9.50 -28.11
C ASP A 58 38.04 -8.22 -27.25
N GLU A 59 38.95 -7.28 -27.48
CA GLU A 59 38.98 -5.96 -26.83
C GLU A 59 37.74 -5.12 -27.21
N THR A 60 37.36 -5.09 -28.49
CA THR A 60 36.14 -4.38 -28.94
C THR A 60 34.86 -5.02 -28.41
N LEU A 61 34.74 -6.35 -28.43
CA LEU A 61 33.60 -7.07 -27.89
C LEU A 61 33.48 -6.90 -26.37
N SER A 62 34.60 -6.90 -25.67
CA SER A 62 34.67 -6.62 -24.24
C SER A 62 34.25 -5.18 -23.94
N SER A 63 34.73 -4.21 -24.73
CA SER A 63 34.33 -2.80 -24.57
C SER A 63 32.83 -2.56 -24.84
N SER A 64 32.23 -3.28 -25.80
CA SER A 64 30.78 -3.21 -26.04
C SER A 64 29.99 -3.84 -24.90
N SER A 65 30.44 -4.98 -24.35
CA SER A 65 29.79 -5.64 -23.22
C SER A 65 29.77 -4.75 -21.97
N VAL A 66 30.92 -4.13 -21.64
CA VAL A 66 31.04 -3.19 -20.51
C VAL A 66 30.10 -2.00 -20.69
N SER A 67 29.96 -1.49 -21.92
CA SER A 67 29.03 -0.40 -22.20
C SER A 67 27.57 -0.80 -21.99
N ASP A 68 27.19 -2.01 -22.37
CA ASP A 68 25.82 -2.51 -22.19
C ASP A 68 25.49 -2.71 -20.70
N ASP A 69 26.43 -3.27 -19.93
CA ASP A 69 26.29 -3.47 -18.48
C ASP A 69 26.17 -2.12 -17.73
N VAL A 70 26.95 -1.11 -18.14
CA VAL A 70 26.86 0.25 -17.60
C VAL A 70 25.49 0.88 -17.90
N ASN A 71 24.97 0.69 -19.12
CA ASN A 71 23.65 1.20 -19.49
C ASN A 71 22.54 0.52 -18.69
N GLU A 72 22.62 -0.79 -18.45
CA GLU A 72 21.64 -1.51 -17.63
C GLU A 72 21.70 -1.08 -16.16
N ALA A 73 22.90 -0.91 -15.60
CA ALA A 73 23.09 -0.40 -14.24
C ALA A 73 22.54 1.04 -14.07
N ASP A 74 22.74 1.92 -15.05
CA ASP A 74 22.18 3.28 -15.03
C ASP A 74 20.66 3.29 -15.17
N ALA A 75 20.08 2.46 -16.03
CA ALA A 75 18.62 2.29 -16.14
C ALA A 75 18.02 1.78 -14.82
N ARG A 76 18.69 0.84 -14.16
CA ARG A 76 18.31 0.32 -12.85
C ARG A 76 18.40 1.38 -11.77
N LEU A 77 19.46 2.20 -11.76
CA LEU A 77 19.60 3.34 -10.85
C LEU A 77 18.44 4.33 -11.03
N HIS A 78 18.10 4.71 -12.27
CA HIS A 78 16.97 5.59 -12.55
C HIS A 78 15.65 5.04 -12.01
N SER A 79 15.39 3.74 -12.21
CA SER A 79 14.18 3.11 -11.64
C SER A 79 14.14 3.19 -10.11
N LEU A 80 15.27 2.94 -9.43
CA LEU A 80 15.33 3.00 -7.97
C LEU A 80 15.15 4.42 -7.43
N ILE A 81 15.60 5.45 -8.17
CA ILE A 81 15.32 6.86 -7.81
C ILE A 81 13.83 7.13 -7.89
N THR A 82 13.18 6.79 -9.00
CA THR A 82 11.72 6.99 -9.16
C THR A 82 10.92 6.30 -8.05
N ARG A 83 11.28 5.07 -7.68
CA ARG A 83 10.64 4.35 -6.57
C ARG A 83 10.85 5.05 -5.22
N HIS A 84 12.05 5.59 -5.00
CA HIS A 84 12.36 6.30 -3.78
C HIS A 84 11.47 7.53 -3.60
N ASP A 85 11.30 8.32 -4.67
CA ASP A 85 10.47 9.53 -4.64
C ASP A 85 9.00 9.17 -4.35
N ARG A 86 8.46 8.13 -4.99
CA ARG A 86 7.09 7.65 -4.71
C ARG A 86 6.92 7.14 -3.27
N LEU A 87 7.91 6.41 -2.72
CA LEU A 87 7.88 5.98 -1.33
C LEU A 87 7.92 7.16 -0.37
N ALA A 88 8.72 8.19 -0.66
CA ALA A 88 8.82 9.38 0.17
C ALA A 88 7.47 10.12 0.21
N GLU A 89 6.87 10.36 -0.96
CA GLU A 89 5.53 10.98 -1.08
C GLU A 89 4.47 10.18 -0.30
N MET A 90 4.44 8.86 -0.47
CA MET A 90 3.52 8.00 0.27
C MET A 90 3.72 8.07 1.79
N VAL A 91 4.97 8.09 2.26
CA VAL A 91 5.26 8.23 3.71
C VAL A 91 4.78 9.57 4.24
N GLU A 92 4.96 10.65 3.49
CA GLU A 92 4.46 11.99 3.86
C GLU A 92 2.93 12.01 3.94
N ASP A 93 2.24 11.44 2.94
CA ASP A 93 0.78 11.35 2.91
C ASP A 93 0.21 10.53 4.09
N LEU A 94 0.87 9.42 4.41
CA LEU A 94 0.52 8.59 5.56
C LEU A 94 0.67 9.37 6.87
N GLN A 95 1.78 10.10 7.03
CA GLN A 95 2.02 10.94 8.21
C GLN A 95 1.01 12.08 8.32
N ALA A 96 0.69 12.76 7.21
CA ALA A 96 -0.34 13.80 7.16
C ALA A 96 -1.74 13.25 7.52
N SER A 97 -2.01 12.00 7.17
CA SER A 97 -3.24 11.26 7.53
C SER A 97 -3.26 10.72 8.97
N GLY A 98 -2.25 11.06 9.78
CA GLY A 98 -2.11 10.62 11.16
C GLY A 98 -1.83 9.12 11.29
N ILE A 99 -1.31 8.47 10.25
CA ILE A 99 -0.76 7.12 10.31
C ILE A 99 0.69 7.28 10.79
N LYS A 100 0.98 6.77 12.00
CA LYS A 100 2.33 6.83 12.56
C LYS A 100 3.21 5.80 11.85
N VAL A 101 3.79 6.22 10.74
CA VAL A 101 4.85 5.47 10.10
C VAL A 101 6.16 5.83 10.81
N THR A 102 6.70 4.90 11.61
CA THR A 102 8.04 5.04 12.20
C THR A 102 9.08 4.75 11.13
N LEU A 103 9.10 5.57 10.08
CA LEU A 103 10.09 5.53 9.01
C LEU A 103 10.64 6.93 8.85
N LYS A 104 11.96 7.05 8.96
CA LYS A 104 12.65 8.25 8.49
C LYS A 104 13.00 8.05 7.03
N ILE A 105 12.96 9.12 6.24
CA ILE A 105 13.40 9.07 4.85
C ILE A 105 14.86 8.58 4.77
N GLU A 106 15.66 8.87 5.80
CA GLU A 106 17.03 8.34 5.92
C GLU A 106 17.12 6.80 5.98
N ASP A 107 16.07 6.10 6.43
CA ASP A 107 16.04 4.63 6.50
C ASP A 107 15.94 3.97 5.11
N LEU A 108 15.52 4.73 4.09
CA LEU A 108 15.42 4.27 2.70
C LEU A 108 16.78 4.14 2.01
N ILE A 109 17.85 4.70 2.58
CA ILE A 109 19.13 4.89 1.89
C ILE A 109 20.19 4.00 2.56
N PRO A 110 21.00 3.24 1.80
CA PRO A 110 22.14 2.53 2.36
C PRO A 110 23.09 3.50 3.04
N SER A 111 23.57 3.15 4.25
CA SER A 111 24.67 3.86 4.87
C SER A 111 25.83 3.87 3.87
N THR A 112 26.31 5.05 3.48
CA THR A 112 27.49 5.17 2.61
C THR A 112 28.68 4.59 3.36
N VAL A 113 29.02 3.33 3.12
CA VAL A 113 30.37 2.84 3.44
C VAL A 113 31.27 3.53 2.44
N PRO A 114 32.22 4.39 2.86
CA PRO A 114 33.18 4.95 1.94
C PRO A 114 33.94 3.79 1.32
N ILE A 115 33.86 3.65 -0.01
CA ILE A 115 34.89 2.91 -0.72
C ILE A 115 36.18 3.64 -0.37
N ARG A 116 37.21 2.93 0.11
CA ARG A 116 38.53 3.51 0.30
C ARG A 116 38.91 4.18 -1.03
N SER A 117 38.86 5.51 -1.05
CA SER A 117 38.92 6.32 -2.24
C SER A 117 40.22 6.04 -2.99
N PHE A 118 40.14 5.47 -4.19
CA PHE A 118 41.20 5.60 -5.17
C PHE A 118 40.96 6.91 -5.95
N GLY A 119 41.35 8.03 -5.36
CA GLY A 119 41.30 9.35 -6.02
C GLY A 119 40.63 10.44 -5.20
N LYS A 120 41.22 11.64 -5.22
CA LYS A 120 40.71 12.82 -4.50
C LYS A 120 39.36 13.26 -5.11
N PRO A 121 38.32 13.49 -4.29
CA PRO A 121 37.07 14.05 -4.78
C PRO A 121 37.27 15.49 -5.28
N GLN A 122 36.82 15.79 -6.49
CA GLN A 122 36.72 17.16 -6.99
C GLN A 122 35.49 17.85 -6.40
N VAL A 123 35.70 19.09 -5.97
CA VAL A 123 34.72 19.95 -5.30
C VAL A 123 33.70 20.48 -6.30
N LEU A 124 32.41 20.28 -6.04
CA LEU A 124 31.31 20.97 -6.72
C LEU A 124 30.37 21.63 -5.69
N ASP A 125 29.88 22.79 -6.12
CA ASP A 125 29.28 23.89 -5.37
C ASP A 125 28.15 23.51 -4.38
N THR A 126 28.26 23.99 -3.14
CA THR A 126 27.49 23.56 -1.95
C THR A 126 26.25 24.41 -1.66
N ALA A 127 25.71 25.13 -2.66
CA ALA A 127 24.67 26.13 -2.44
C ALA A 127 23.21 25.62 -2.46
N ASN A 128 22.93 24.34 -2.76
CA ASN A 128 21.55 23.85 -2.89
C ASN A 128 21.13 22.96 -1.70
N ALA A 129 20.00 23.25 -1.05
CA ALA A 129 19.49 22.43 0.05
C ALA A 129 19.22 20.96 -0.35
N ASN A 130 18.91 20.72 -1.63
CA ASN A 130 18.76 19.39 -2.22
C ASN A 130 20.09 18.60 -2.30
N ALA A 131 21.25 19.27 -2.25
CA ALA A 131 22.56 18.62 -2.24
C ALA A 131 22.91 17.95 -0.89
N ARG A 132 22.07 18.13 0.14
CA ARG A 132 22.23 17.51 1.46
C ARG A 132 21.44 16.20 1.64
N HIS A 133 20.63 15.80 0.65
CA HIS A 133 19.87 14.55 0.74
C HIS A 133 20.79 13.33 0.51
N PRO A 134 20.80 12.30 1.39
CA PRO A 134 21.76 11.20 1.28
C PRO A 134 21.61 10.37 -0.01
N LEU A 135 20.43 10.39 -0.65
CA LEU A 135 20.20 9.75 -1.95
C LEU A 135 21.01 10.44 -3.05
N TYR A 136 21.15 11.78 -2.99
CA TYR A 136 21.88 12.53 -3.99
C TYR A 136 23.37 12.18 -3.98
N ALA A 137 23.96 12.03 -2.78
CA ALA A 137 25.33 11.53 -2.63
C ALA A 137 25.47 10.10 -3.18
N PHE A 138 24.54 9.21 -2.84
CA PHE A 138 24.53 7.83 -3.37
C PHE A 138 24.48 7.79 -4.91
N VAL A 139 23.55 8.53 -5.52
CA VAL A 139 23.35 8.59 -6.98
C VAL A 139 24.60 9.13 -7.67
N ARG A 140 25.19 10.20 -7.13
CA ARG A 140 26.44 10.76 -7.64
C ARG A 140 27.56 9.72 -7.62
N ASP A 141 27.77 9.06 -6.48
CA ASP A 141 28.85 8.09 -6.31
C ASP A 141 28.67 6.88 -7.26
N ILE A 142 27.44 6.42 -7.50
CA ILE A 142 27.17 5.35 -8.47
C ILE A 142 27.49 5.81 -9.90
N ARG A 143 27.03 7.00 -10.30
CA ARG A 143 27.30 7.54 -11.65
C ARG A 143 28.79 7.76 -11.90
N GLU A 144 29.54 8.17 -10.87
CA GLU A 144 31.00 8.30 -10.96
C GLU A 144 31.69 6.95 -11.15
N GLU A 145 31.28 5.91 -10.40
CA GLU A 145 31.80 4.55 -10.58
C GLU A 145 31.49 3.97 -11.97
N LEU A 146 30.27 4.19 -12.48
CA LEU A 146 29.89 3.79 -13.84
C LEU A 146 30.73 4.53 -14.90
N ALA A 147 30.96 5.83 -14.72
CA ALA A 147 31.81 6.61 -15.63
C ALA A 147 33.29 6.17 -15.58
N ASN A 148 33.77 5.71 -14.42
CA ASN A 148 35.12 5.17 -14.27
C ASN A 148 35.26 3.78 -14.90
N ALA A 149 34.24 2.92 -14.80
CA ALA A 149 34.22 1.61 -15.45
C ALA A 149 34.40 1.73 -16.97
N LEU A 150 33.79 2.74 -17.61
CA LEU A 150 33.97 3.01 -19.05
C LEU A 150 35.38 3.47 -19.45
N ARG A 151 36.23 3.87 -18.49
CA ARG A 151 37.59 4.42 -18.73
C ARG A 151 38.72 3.43 -18.45
N GLU A 152 38.42 2.29 -17.85
CA GLU A 152 39.40 1.31 -17.37
C GLU A 152 39.44 0.04 -18.23
N PRO A 153 40.51 -0.78 -18.14
CA PRO A 153 40.55 -2.10 -18.75
C PRO A 153 39.40 -2.99 -18.26
N SER A 154 38.92 -3.91 -19.11
CA SER A 154 37.68 -4.67 -18.87
C SER A 154 37.62 -5.43 -17.55
N GLU A 155 38.71 -6.11 -17.13
CA GLU A 155 38.73 -6.81 -15.83
C GLU A 155 38.48 -5.88 -14.63
N SER A 156 38.98 -4.64 -14.71
CA SER A 156 38.78 -3.62 -13.67
C SER A 156 37.38 -3.01 -13.77
N ALA A 157 36.87 -2.81 -14.99
CA ALA A 157 35.51 -2.36 -15.25
C ALA A 157 34.47 -3.34 -14.69
N ASP A 158 34.63 -4.65 -14.92
CA ASP A 158 33.74 -5.70 -14.41
C ASP A 158 33.68 -5.72 -12.88
N ALA A 159 34.82 -5.53 -12.22
CA ALA A 159 34.88 -5.47 -10.75
C ALA A 159 34.11 -4.25 -10.20
N ARG A 160 34.22 -3.09 -10.87
CA ARG A 160 33.48 -1.87 -10.50
C ARG A 160 31.97 -2.01 -10.73
N ILE A 161 31.57 -2.58 -11.86
CA ILE A 161 30.16 -2.81 -12.19
C ILE A 161 29.52 -3.73 -11.14
N LYS A 162 30.17 -4.82 -10.74
CA LYS A 162 29.69 -5.70 -9.66
C LYS A 162 29.49 -4.97 -8.33
N ILE A 163 30.38 -4.03 -8.00
CA ILE A 163 30.24 -3.20 -6.79
C ILE A 163 29.01 -2.29 -6.92
N VAL A 164 28.81 -1.67 -8.08
CA VAL A 164 27.62 -0.84 -8.36
C VAL A 164 26.35 -1.67 -8.23
N GLU A 165 26.28 -2.84 -8.87
CA GLU A 165 25.13 -3.74 -8.81
C GLU A 165 24.78 -4.14 -7.36
N ALA A 166 25.77 -4.54 -6.56
CA ALA A 166 25.56 -4.90 -5.16
C ALA A 166 25.01 -3.72 -4.32
N ARG A 167 25.41 -2.48 -4.64
CA ARG A 167 24.87 -1.27 -4.01
C ARG A 167 23.43 -0.99 -4.45
N LEU A 168 23.13 -1.16 -5.73
CA LEU A 168 21.76 -1.05 -6.25
C LEU A 168 20.84 -2.13 -5.66
N ASP A 169 21.32 -3.36 -5.50
CA ASP A 169 20.61 -4.44 -4.79
C ASP A 169 20.29 -4.05 -3.35
N THR A 170 21.27 -3.51 -2.63
CA THR A 170 21.10 -3.07 -1.26
C THR A 170 20.04 -1.96 -1.14
N LEU A 171 20.03 -1.00 -2.08
CA LEU A 171 19.00 0.04 -2.14
C LEU A 171 17.61 -0.57 -2.42
N ALA A 172 17.52 -1.47 -3.39
CA ALA A 172 16.27 -2.15 -3.74
C ALA A 172 15.71 -2.94 -2.54
N ILE A 173 16.54 -3.71 -1.83
CA ILE A 173 16.15 -4.48 -0.64
C ILE A 173 15.62 -3.55 0.46
N ARG A 174 16.26 -2.40 0.68
CA ARG A 174 15.80 -1.41 1.66
C ARG A 174 14.44 -0.81 1.27
N GLN A 175 14.25 -0.47 0.00
CA GLN A 175 12.97 0.05 -0.51
C GLN A 175 11.84 -0.97 -0.34
N PHE A 176 12.08 -2.25 -0.67
CA PHE A 176 11.12 -3.33 -0.39
C PHE A 176 10.85 -3.48 1.11
N GLY A 177 11.87 -3.42 1.95
CA GLY A 177 11.70 -3.49 3.41
C GLY A 177 10.89 -2.33 3.99
N VAL A 178 10.95 -1.13 3.38
CA VAL A 178 10.07 0.00 3.73
C VAL A 178 8.64 -0.27 3.28
N LEU A 179 8.45 -0.71 2.03
CA LEU A 179 7.13 -1.05 1.50
C LEU A 179 6.45 -2.14 2.33
N ASP A 180 7.18 -3.19 2.74
CA ASP A 180 6.68 -4.24 3.65
C ASP A 180 6.15 -3.66 4.98
N ARG A 181 6.79 -2.63 5.52
CA ARG A 181 6.36 -1.98 6.77
C ARG A 181 5.13 -1.11 6.54
N ILE A 182 5.07 -0.39 5.42
CA ILE A 182 3.90 0.39 5.03
C ILE A 182 2.71 -0.54 4.85
N GLU A 183 2.84 -1.61 4.05
CA GLU A 183 1.79 -2.61 3.83
C GLU A 183 1.24 -3.14 5.16
N LYS A 184 2.12 -3.58 6.08
CA LYS A 184 1.72 -4.10 7.39
C LYS A 184 0.97 -3.07 8.24
N GLU A 185 1.42 -1.81 8.25
CA GLU A 185 0.77 -0.75 9.02
C GLU A 185 -0.60 -0.40 8.43
N VAL A 186 -0.67 -0.27 7.09
CA VAL A 186 -1.89 0.03 6.35
C VAL A 186 -2.91 -1.10 6.53
N GLU A 187 -2.49 -2.36 6.41
CA GLU A 187 -3.34 -3.54 6.64
C GLU A 187 -3.82 -3.63 8.10
N SER A 188 -2.92 -3.41 9.07
CA SER A 188 -3.27 -3.38 10.49
C SER A 188 -4.34 -2.32 10.79
N ARG A 189 -4.15 -1.10 10.26
CA ARG A 189 -5.12 0.00 10.40
C ARG A 189 -6.43 -0.32 9.69
N HIS A 190 -6.37 -0.92 8.50
CA HIS A 190 -7.56 -1.37 7.76
C HIS A 190 -8.38 -2.35 8.61
N ASN A 191 -7.73 -3.39 9.12
CA ASN A 191 -8.37 -4.41 9.94
C ASN A 191 -8.96 -3.82 11.22
N ARG A 192 -8.25 -2.91 11.90
CA ARG A 192 -8.75 -2.23 13.10
C ARG A 192 -10.00 -1.39 12.80
N LEU A 193 -9.95 -0.53 11.79
CA LEU A 193 -11.08 0.36 11.46
C LEU A 193 -12.27 -0.42 10.89
N ALA A 194 -12.04 -1.43 10.06
CA ALA A 194 -13.10 -2.26 9.48
C ALA A 194 -13.78 -3.16 10.53
N SER A 195 -13.08 -3.52 11.62
CA SER A 195 -13.61 -4.43 12.64
C SER A 195 -14.89 -3.91 13.32
N VAL A 196 -15.01 -2.60 13.49
CA VAL A 196 -16.12 -1.97 14.21
C VAL A 196 -17.42 -1.95 13.38
N PRO A 197 -17.43 -1.41 12.14
CA PRO A 197 -18.59 -1.55 11.25
C PRO A 197 -18.99 -3.02 11.03
N ARG A 198 -18.03 -3.93 10.76
CA ARG A 198 -18.32 -5.35 10.55
C ARG A 198 -19.00 -5.99 11.75
N ALA A 199 -18.54 -5.70 12.96
CA ALA A 199 -19.16 -6.19 14.20
C ALA A 199 -20.59 -5.66 14.42
N LEU A 200 -20.93 -4.53 13.80
CA LEU A 200 -22.29 -3.95 13.80
C LEU A 200 -23.12 -4.41 12.58
N GLY A 201 -22.56 -5.28 11.74
CA GLY A 201 -23.17 -5.79 10.52
C GLY A 201 -23.35 -4.71 9.45
N ILE A 202 -22.47 -3.70 9.44
CA ILE A 202 -22.43 -2.61 8.47
C ILE A 202 -21.44 -3.00 7.38
N ASP A 203 -21.86 -2.82 6.13
CA ASP A 203 -21.04 -3.18 4.99
C ASP A 203 -19.86 -2.21 4.86
N VAL A 204 -18.69 -2.74 4.54
CA VAL A 204 -17.45 -1.97 4.41
C VAL A 204 -16.82 -2.26 3.07
N PRO A 205 -16.45 -1.21 2.30
CA PRO A 205 -15.65 -1.37 1.10
C PRO A 205 -14.34 -2.08 1.42
N GLY A 206 -14.00 -3.10 0.64
CA GLY A 206 -12.77 -3.84 0.84
C GLY A 206 -12.80 -5.23 0.21
N ARG A 207 -11.59 -5.73 -0.05
CA ARG A 207 -11.29 -6.94 -0.83
C ARG A 207 -12.17 -8.13 -0.41
N SER A 208 -12.98 -8.60 -1.35
CA SER A 208 -13.55 -9.95 -1.27
C SER A 208 -12.40 -10.93 -1.48
N GLU A 209 -12.36 -12.05 -0.77
CA GLU A 209 -11.41 -13.15 -1.06
C GLU A 209 -11.53 -13.67 -2.52
N ASN A 210 -12.57 -13.26 -3.25
CA ASN A 210 -12.91 -13.68 -4.60
C ASN A 210 -12.63 -12.64 -5.71
N ASP A 211 -11.73 -11.68 -5.49
CA ASP A 211 -11.31 -10.77 -6.57
C ASP A 211 -10.58 -11.59 -7.65
N ALA A 212 -11.34 -11.99 -8.68
CA ALA A 212 -10.89 -12.85 -9.76
C ALA A 212 -9.80 -12.15 -10.59
N LEU A 213 -8.56 -12.58 -10.40
CA LEU A 213 -7.42 -12.19 -11.23
C LEU A 213 -7.22 -13.24 -12.33
N GLY A 214 -7.12 -12.81 -13.59
CA GLY A 214 -6.90 -13.68 -14.75
C GLY A 214 -6.37 -12.91 -15.97
N GLY A 215 -5.57 -13.58 -16.80
CA GLY A 215 -4.94 -13.05 -18.01
C GLY A 215 -3.82 -13.97 -18.52
N PRO A 216 -3.37 -13.82 -19.78
CA PRO A 216 -2.24 -14.59 -20.30
C PRO A 216 -0.95 -14.27 -19.54
N LEU A 217 -0.19 -15.30 -19.16
CA LEU A 217 1.12 -15.15 -18.53
C LEU A 217 2.13 -14.56 -19.54
N VAL A 218 2.53 -13.31 -19.34
CA VAL A 218 3.68 -12.71 -20.02
C VAL A 218 4.84 -12.71 -19.03
N PRO A 219 5.85 -13.58 -19.18
CA PRO A 219 6.96 -13.65 -18.25
C PRO A 219 7.82 -12.39 -18.34
N LEU A 220 8.08 -11.77 -17.20
CA LEU A 220 9.06 -10.69 -17.06
C LEU A 220 10.36 -11.29 -16.51
N SER A 221 11.51 -10.84 -17.00
CA SER A 221 12.83 -11.24 -16.49
C SER A 221 13.67 -10.01 -16.12
N GLY A 222 14.70 -10.23 -15.28
CA GLY A 222 15.68 -9.22 -14.90
C GLY A 222 15.08 -7.95 -14.27
N THR A 223 15.66 -6.81 -14.62
CA THR A 223 15.32 -5.48 -14.07
C THR A 223 13.84 -5.13 -14.23
N LYS A 224 13.22 -5.49 -15.37
CA LYS A 224 11.78 -5.23 -15.62
C LYS A 224 10.89 -5.95 -14.62
N ALA A 225 11.13 -7.23 -14.34
CA ALA A 225 10.33 -7.98 -13.37
C ALA A 225 10.35 -7.33 -11.98
N ALA A 226 11.53 -6.87 -11.54
CA ALA A 226 11.69 -6.18 -10.26
C ALA A 226 10.99 -4.81 -10.21
N ILE A 227 10.87 -4.12 -11.36
CA ILE A 227 10.08 -2.88 -11.49
C ILE A 227 8.61 -3.18 -11.28
N TYR A 228 8.04 -4.05 -12.12
CA TYR A 228 6.62 -4.38 -12.05
C TYR A 228 6.24 -4.96 -10.68
N ALA A 229 7.07 -5.82 -10.08
CA ALA A 229 6.80 -6.38 -8.75
C ALA A 229 6.67 -5.30 -7.66
N PHE A 230 7.48 -4.24 -7.74
CA PHE A 230 7.39 -3.13 -6.80
C PHE A 230 6.18 -2.25 -7.08
N GLU A 231 5.96 -1.88 -8.35
CA GLU A 231 4.83 -1.03 -8.76
C GLU A 231 3.48 -1.66 -8.43
N THR A 232 3.30 -2.97 -8.69
CA THR A 232 2.07 -3.69 -8.33
C THR A 232 1.79 -3.66 -6.82
N ARG A 233 2.83 -3.72 -5.99
CA ARG A 233 2.69 -3.64 -4.53
C ARG A 233 2.35 -2.23 -4.07
N MET A 234 2.97 -1.22 -4.65
CA MET A 234 2.62 0.18 -4.42
C MET A 234 1.15 0.44 -4.75
N GLU A 235 0.69 0.00 -5.93
CA GLU A 235 -0.72 0.13 -6.34
C GLU A 235 -1.68 -0.56 -5.35
N ALA A 236 -1.31 -1.76 -4.87
CA ALA A 236 -2.12 -2.46 -3.85
C ALA A 236 -2.21 -1.68 -2.53
N VAL A 237 -1.13 -1.00 -2.12
CA VAL A 237 -1.14 -0.12 -0.94
C VAL A 237 -2.04 1.09 -1.18
N GLU A 238 -1.91 1.77 -2.31
CA GLU A 238 -2.72 2.93 -2.69
C GLU A 238 -4.22 2.61 -2.68
N LEU A 239 -4.61 1.47 -3.26
CA LEU A 239 -5.99 0.97 -3.22
C LEU A 239 -6.47 0.70 -1.79
N THR A 240 -5.60 0.14 -0.94
CA THR A 240 -5.94 -0.11 0.47
C THR A 240 -6.10 1.18 1.26
N LEU A 241 -5.31 2.21 0.93
CA LEU A 241 -5.43 3.56 1.50
C LEU A 241 -6.73 4.26 1.08
N ALA A 242 -7.14 4.12 -0.19
CA ALA A 242 -8.44 4.60 -0.64
C ALA A 242 -9.59 3.95 0.16
N ASN A 243 -9.57 2.61 0.29
CA ASN A 243 -10.54 1.87 1.10
C ASN A 243 -10.54 2.33 2.58
N LEU A 244 -9.37 2.62 3.14
CA LEU A 244 -9.24 3.13 4.50
C LEU A 244 -9.93 4.49 4.70
N SER A 245 -9.83 5.38 3.72
CA SER A 245 -10.52 6.67 3.73
C SER A 245 -12.04 6.48 3.77
N ASP A 246 -12.57 5.56 2.97
CA ASP A 246 -14.00 5.25 2.92
C ASP A 246 -14.50 4.61 4.22
N ILE A 247 -13.73 3.66 4.78
CA ILE A 247 -14.03 3.07 6.09
C ILE A 247 -14.01 4.17 7.16
N GLY A 248 -13.03 5.09 7.12
CA GLY A 248 -12.97 6.23 8.02
C GLY A 248 -14.24 7.06 8.00
N ARG A 249 -14.77 7.37 6.81
CA ARG A 249 -16.05 8.07 6.65
C ARG A 249 -17.22 7.30 7.27
N ILE A 250 -17.30 5.98 7.05
CA ILE A 250 -18.33 5.12 7.66
C ILE A 250 -18.21 5.18 9.19
N VAL A 251 -17.00 4.98 9.72
CA VAL A 251 -16.70 4.97 11.16
C VAL A 251 -17.14 6.27 11.83
N THR A 252 -16.86 7.43 11.22
CA THR A 252 -17.26 8.73 11.80
C THR A 252 -18.77 8.88 11.96
N ARG A 253 -19.57 8.24 11.09
CA ARG A 253 -21.04 8.30 11.15
C ARG A 253 -21.63 7.35 12.18
N LEU A 254 -20.90 6.31 12.61
CA LEU A 254 -21.46 5.33 13.53
C LEU A 254 -21.82 5.97 14.89
N PRO A 255 -23.01 5.71 15.46
CA PRO A 255 -23.45 6.21 16.76
C PRO A 255 -22.80 5.41 17.90
N VAL A 256 -21.47 5.44 17.95
CA VAL A 256 -20.64 4.62 18.87
C VAL A 256 -20.06 5.42 20.02
N ARG A 257 -20.12 6.76 19.96
CA ARG A 257 -19.72 7.60 21.10
C ARG A 257 -20.78 7.58 22.18
N ARG A 258 -20.33 7.76 23.42
CA ARG A 258 -21.24 7.98 24.55
C ARG A 258 -21.89 9.36 24.41
N PRO A 259 -23.22 9.48 24.50
CA PRO A 259 -23.92 10.73 24.21
C PRO A 259 -24.02 11.71 25.40
N VAL A 260 -23.48 11.34 26.56
CA VAL A 260 -23.50 12.13 27.82
C VAL A 260 -22.19 11.88 28.57
N GLY A 261 -21.88 12.69 29.58
CA GLY A 261 -20.64 12.61 30.35
C GLY A 261 -20.30 11.21 30.84
N ASP A 262 -19.00 10.92 30.94
CA ASP A 262 -18.48 9.60 31.32
C ASP A 262 -18.95 9.13 32.72
N ASN A 263 -19.24 10.10 33.61
CA ASN A 263 -19.71 9.84 34.97
C ASN A 263 -21.21 9.50 35.06
N ALA A 264 -21.99 9.72 34.00
CA ALA A 264 -23.40 9.38 34.00
C ALA A 264 -23.56 7.86 34.08
N SER A 265 -24.29 7.32 35.06
CA SER A 265 -24.49 5.86 35.16
C SER A 265 -25.64 5.39 34.28
N ILE A 266 -25.60 4.14 33.83
CA ILE A 266 -26.75 3.53 33.14
C ILE A 266 -27.81 3.22 34.21
N SER A 267 -28.96 3.88 34.16
CA SER A 267 -30.07 3.63 35.08
C SER A 267 -31.01 2.53 34.57
N SER A 268 -31.10 2.32 33.25
CA SER A 268 -31.91 1.24 32.70
C SER A 268 -31.41 0.80 31.32
N GLY A 269 -31.33 -0.52 31.12
CA GLY A 269 -30.87 -1.14 29.88
C GLY A 269 -31.97 -1.31 28.83
N PHE A 270 -31.56 -1.61 27.60
CA PHE A 270 -32.44 -2.03 26.50
C PHE A 270 -33.04 -3.41 26.78
N GLY A 271 -34.32 -3.61 26.49
CA GLY A 271 -34.99 -4.91 26.61
C GLY A 271 -36.29 -4.89 27.43
N PRO A 272 -36.86 -6.07 27.70
CA PRO A 272 -38.06 -6.20 28.52
C PRO A 272 -37.83 -5.69 29.95
N ARG A 273 -38.73 -4.85 30.45
CA ARG A 273 -38.74 -4.36 31.84
C ARG A 273 -40.17 -4.09 32.31
N THR A 274 -40.35 -3.92 33.61
CA THR A 274 -41.60 -3.38 34.16
C THR A 274 -41.73 -1.90 33.83
N ASP A 275 -42.84 -1.48 33.22
CA ASP A 275 -43.13 -0.09 32.92
C ASP A 275 -43.23 0.72 34.22
N PRO A 276 -42.46 1.81 34.38
CA PRO A 276 -42.36 2.53 35.64
C PRO A 276 -43.61 3.36 36.00
N PHE A 277 -44.60 3.49 35.10
CA PHE A 277 -45.84 4.22 35.38
C PHE A 277 -47.05 3.30 35.53
N LEU A 278 -47.07 2.16 34.83
CA LEU A 278 -48.21 1.23 34.77
C LEU A 278 -47.94 -0.08 35.53
N GLY A 279 -46.69 -0.39 35.88
CA GLY A 279 -46.33 -1.63 36.57
C GLY A 279 -46.46 -2.90 35.71
N LYS A 280 -46.63 -2.76 34.40
CA LYS A 280 -46.84 -3.87 33.46
C LYS A 280 -45.58 -4.18 32.65
N PRO A 281 -45.37 -5.42 32.18
CA PRO A 281 -44.26 -5.74 31.27
C PRO A 281 -44.30 -4.86 30.01
N ALA A 282 -43.17 -4.26 29.64
CA ALA A 282 -43.00 -3.41 28.48
C ALA A 282 -41.60 -3.55 27.88
N MET A 283 -41.44 -3.22 26.60
CA MET A 283 -40.14 -3.22 25.92
C MET A 283 -39.50 -1.84 26.00
N HIS A 284 -38.31 -1.75 26.58
CA HIS A 284 -37.49 -0.55 26.54
C HIS A 284 -36.62 -0.53 25.27
N GLN A 285 -36.91 0.39 24.36
CA GLN A 285 -36.27 0.48 23.04
C GLN A 285 -34.93 1.25 23.04
N GLY A 286 -34.46 1.68 24.22
CA GLY A 286 -33.25 2.49 24.36
C GLY A 286 -32.42 2.14 25.58
N LEU A 287 -31.55 3.07 25.94
CA LEU A 287 -30.65 3.01 27.07
C LEU A 287 -30.80 4.32 27.87
N ASP A 288 -31.10 4.20 29.16
CA ASP A 288 -31.30 5.36 30.01
C ASP A 288 -30.01 5.67 30.79
N PHE A 289 -29.54 6.91 30.67
CA PHE A 289 -28.41 7.44 31.43
C PHE A 289 -28.88 8.41 32.49
N ARG A 290 -28.57 8.12 33.76
CA ARG A 290 -28.81 9.04 34.86
C ARG A 290 -27.82 10.20 34.76
N ALA A 291 -28.36 11.40 34.56
CA ALA A 291 -27.60 12.62 34.33
C ALA A 291 -28.34 13.81 34.95
N ARG A 292 -27.61 14.87 35.31
CA ARG A 292 -28.23 16.04 35.94
C ARG A 292 -28.98 16.86 34.89
N LYS A 293 -30.09 17.49 35.28
CA LYS A 293 -30.80 18.42 34.38
C LYS A 293 -29.83 19.52 33.94
N GLY A 294 -29.76 19.78 32.64
CA GLY A 294 -28.87 20.77 32.04
C GLY A 294 -27.51 20.22 31.61
N GLU A 295 -27.17 18.97 31.95
CA GLU A 295 -25.95 18.31 31.48
C GLU A 295 -25.95 18.18 29.95
N GLU A 296 -24.77 18.22 29.35
CA GLU A 296 -24.59 18.24 27.91
C GLU A 296 -24.95 16.90 27.26
N VAL A 297 -25.66 16.97 26.14
CA VAL A 297 -25.96 15.83 25.29
C VAL A 297 -25.26 16.02 23.95
N MET A 298 -24.43 15.06 23.59
CA MET A 298 -23.59 15.09 22.40
C MET A 298 -24.04 14.07 21.37
N ALA A 299 -23.84 14.37 20.09
CA ALA A 299 -24.09 13.43 18.99
C ALA A 299 -23.17 12.20 19.10
N ALA A 300 -23.76 11.01 19.11
CA ALA A 300 -23.04 9.74 19.21
C ALA A 300 -22.21 9.40 17.95
N GLY A 301 -22.53 10.04 16.82
CA GLY A 301 -21.87 9.90 15.52
C GLY A 301 -22.20 11.09 14.60
N ALA A 302 -21.46 11.25 13.50
CA ALA A 302 -21.75 12.28 12.50
C ALA A 302 -23.06 11.98 11.77
N GLY A 303 -23.80 13.01 11.36
CA GLY A 303 -25.04 12.81 10.63
C GLY A 303 -25.80 14.09 10.32
N THR A 304 -27.03 13.91 9.86
CA THR A 304 -27.98 15.01 9.60
C THR A 304 -29.16 14.88 10.56
N VAL A 305 -29.56 15.97 11.18
CA VAL A 305 -30.72 15.99 12.10
C VAL A 305 -32.01 15.80 11.30
N LEU A 306 -32.71 14.69 11.54
CA LEU A 306 -34.02 14.40 10.95
C LEU A 306 -35.16 15.13 11.65
N SER A 307 -35.05 15.31 12.96
CA SER A 307 -36.05 16.07 13.73
C SER A 307 -35.45 16.60 15.02
N ALA A 308 -35.95 17.77 15.44
CA ALA A 308 -35.49 18.46 16.63
C ALA A 308 -36.65 19.23 17.26
N GLY A 309 -37.28 18.67 18.30
CA GLY A 309 -38.50 19.26 18.87
C GLY A 309 -39.28 18.32 19.79
N ARG A 310 -40.57 18.58 19.96
CA ARG A 310 -41.44 17.81 20.88
C ARG A 310 -42.03 16.58 20.17
N HIS A 311 -41.78 15.39 20.71
CA HIS A 311 -42.19 14.10 20.14
C HIS A 311 -42.94 13.22 21.15
N GLY A 312 -44.17 13.62 21.49
CA GLY A 312 -45.07 12.80 22.33
C GLY A 312 -44.42 12.34 23.64
N GLY A 313 -44.43 11.02 23.87
CA GLY A 313 -43.85 10.39 25.06
C GLY A 313 -42.35 10.64 25.25
N TYR A 314 -41.59 10.89 24.18
CA TYR A 314 -40.16 11.23 24.26
C TYR A 314 -39.91 12.64 24.82
N GLY A 315 -40.93 13.50 24.88
CA GLY A 315 -40.74 14.91 25.24
C GLY A 315 -39.95 15.65 24.17
N ASN A 316 -39.01 16.51 24.56
CA ASN A 316 -38.11 17.11 23.59
C ASN A 316 -37.06 16.07 23.17
N MET A 317 -36.86 15.94 21.86
CA MET A 317 -36.03 14.93 21.26
C MET A 317 -35.24 15.51 20.08
N VAL A 318 -34.05 14.96 19.86
CA VAL A 318 -33.30 15.07 18.61
C VAL A 318 -33.21 13.67 17.98
N GLU A 319 -33.44 13.56 16.67
CA GLU A 319 -33.18 12.35 15.89
C GLU A 319 -32.15 12.68 14.80
N ILE A 320 -31.10 11.85 14.68
CA ILE A 320 -30.00 12.04 13.71
C ILE A 320 -29.95 10.84 12.79
N ASP A 321 -29.90 11.09 11.48
CA ASP A 321 -29.57 10.12 10.44
C ASP A 321 -28.06 10.05 10.21
N HIS A 322 -27.53 8.84 10.36
CA HIS A 322 -26.13 8.51 10.16
C HIS A 322 -25.88 7.87 8.78
N GLY A 323 -26.92 7.71 7.96
CA GLY A 323 -26.86 7.00 6.69
C GLY A 323 -26.94 5.47 6.86
N GLN A 324 -27.02 4.75 5.74
CA GLN A 324 -27.17 3.29 5.70
C GLN A 324 -28.33 2.75 6.58
N GLY A 325 -29.39 3.56 6.73
CA GLY A 325 -30.56 3.23 7.54
C GLY A 325 -30.33 3.29 9.06
N LEU A 326 -29.21 3.86 9.52
CA LEU A 326 -28.86 3.96 10.93
C LEU A 326 -29.25 5.33 11.49
N THR A 327 -30.03 5.34 12.56
CA THR A 327 -30.47 6.57 13.24
C THR A 327 -30.21 6.49 14.74
N SER A 328 -30.04 7.65 15.38
CA SER A 328 -29.99 7.76 16.84
C SER A 328 -31.00 8.78 17.36
N ARG A 329 -31.55 8.52 18.56
CA ARG A 329 -32.52 9.40 19.23
C ARG A 329 -32.05 9.78 20.61
N TYR A 330 -32.27 11.05 20.97
CA TYR A 330 -31.87 11.66 22.24
C TYR A 330 -33.10 12.32 22.84
N ALA A 331 -33.71 11.71 23.85
CA ALA A 331 -35.01 12.11 24.36
C ALA A 331 -34.96 12.66 25.80
N HIS A 332 -36.11 13.15 26.25
CA HIS A 332 -36.34 13.81 27.54
C HIS A 332 -35.53 15.10 27.74
N LEU A 333 -35.12 15.77 26.66
CA LEU A 333 -34.24 16.94 26.71
C LEU A 333 -34.91 18.15 27.40
N SER A 334 -34.16 18.90 28.20
CA SER A 334 -34.63 20.19 28.72
C SER A 334 -34.48 21.30 27.68
N ARG A 335 -33.52 21.18 26.78
CA ARG A 335 -33.26 22.12 25.69
C ARG A 335 -32.72 21.37 24.47
N VAL A 336 -33.21 21.73 23.30
CA VAL A 336 -32.69 21.31 22.00
C VAL A 336 -31.83 22.46 21.44
N LEU A 337 -30.64 22.15 20.94
CA LEU A 337 -29.65 23.14 20.51
C LEU A 337 -29.34 23.07 19.00
N VAL A 338 -29.97 22.15 18.29
CA VAL A 338 -29.88 21.97 16.84
C VAL A 338 -31.27 22.03 16.21
N LYS A 339 -31.33 22.10 14.89
CA LYS A 339 -32.56 22.15 14.10
C LYS A 339 -32.56 21.03 13.07
N GLU A 340 -33.75 20.68 12.59
CA GLU A 340 -33.91 19.77 11.46
C GLU A 340 -33.10 20.28 10.24
N GLY A 341 -32.39 19.37 9.58
CA GLY A 341 -31.49 19.67 8.46
C GLY A 341 -30.05 20.01 8.87
N ASP A 342 -29.75 20.27 10.15
CA ASP A 342 -28.38 20.55 10.59
C ASP A 342 -27.48 19.32 10.38
N VAL A 343 -26.28 19.56 9.84
CA VAL A 343 -25.21 18.56 9.79
C VAL A 343 -24.42 18.64 11.10
N VAL A 344 -24.28 17.51 11.78
CA VAL A 344 -23.59 17.43 13.07
C VAL A 344 -22.36 16.54 13.01
N ALA A 345 -21.29 16.99 13.66
CA ALA A 345 -20.06 16.22 13.84
C ALA A 345 -20.19 15.24 15.03
N PRO A 346 -19.38 14.16 15.08
CA PRO A 346 -19.36 13.27 16.24
C PRO A 346 -18.94 14.04 17.49
N GLY A 347 -19.69 13.91 18.58
CA GLY A 347 -19.44 14.64 19.83
C GLY A 347 -19.93 16.10 19.84
N GLN A 348 -20.57 16.58 18.77
CA GLN A 348 -21.15 17.92 18.76
C GLN A 348 -22.27 18.03 19.81
N LEU A 349 -22.31 19.14 20.56
CA LEU A 349 -23.38 19.45 21.49
C LEU A 349 -24.71 19.65 20.74
N ILE A 350 -25.72 18.84 21.05
CA ILE A 350 -27.03 18.86 20.37
C ILE A 350 -28.20 19.21 21.31
N GLY A 351 -27.99 19.12 22.63
CA GLY A 351 -29.04 19.38 23.59
C GLY A 351 -28.56 19.34 25.02
N LYS A 352 -29.52 19.46 25.95
CA LYS A 352 -29.28 19.35 27.38
C LYS A 352 -30.24 18.38 28.03
N VAL A 353 -29.74 17.56 28.94
CA VAL A 353 -30.51 16.57 29.71
C VAL A 353 -31.68 17.24 30.43
N GLY A 354 -32.82 16.56 30.49
CA GLY A 354 -34.03 17.04 31.16
C GLY A 354 -34.89 15.90 31.69
N SER A 355 -36.19 16.18 31.81
CA SER A 355 -37.21 15.23 32.25
C SER A 355 -38.55 15.57 31.58
N THR A 356 -38.52 15.89 30.28
CA THR A 356 -39.74 16.25 29.53
C THR A 356 -40.43 15.00 28.98
N GLY A 357 -41.74 15.07 28.75
CA GLY A 357 -42.51 13.93 28.22
C GLY A 357 -42.77 12.89 29.32
N ARG A 358 -42.70 11.61 28.97
CA ARG A 358 -42.96 10.49 29.88
C ARG A 358 -41.67 10.09 30.59
N SER A 359 -41.30 10.85 31.62
CA SER A 359 -40.06 10.70 32.39
C SER A 359 -40.36 10.74 33.90
N THR A 360 -39.70 9.90 34.70
CA THR A 360 -39.84 9.88 36.17
C THR A 360 -38.85 10.80 36.89
N GLY A 361 -37.87 11.34 36.17
CA GLY A 361 -36.85 12.24 36.71
C GLY A 361 -35.73 12.51 35.70
N PRO A 362 -34.75 13.38 36.01
CA PRO A 362 -33.71 13.75 35.05
C PRO A 362 -32.86 12.56 34.55
N HIS A 363 -32.92 12.31 33.25
CA HIS A 363 -32.10 11.31 32.55
C HIS A 363 -32.08 11.58 31.03
N LEU A 364 -31.11 11.00 30.34
CA LEU A 364 -31.10 10.90 28.88
C LEU A 364 -31.61 9.51 28.48
N HIS A 365 -32.67 9.46 27.68
CA HIS A 365 -33.07 8.26 26.98
C HIS A 365 -32.44 8.25 25.58
N PHE A 366 -31.61 7.24 25.30
CA PHE A 366 -30.85 7.14 24.05
C PHE A 366 -31.24 5.89 23.28
N GLU A 367 -31.57 6.02 21.99
CA GLU A 367 -31.82 4.89 21.10
C GLU A 367 -30.83 4.86 19.94
N VAL A 368 -30.54 3.66 19.46
CA VAL A 368 -29.95 3.42 18.14
C VAL A 368 -30.91 2.54 17.36
N ARG A 369 -31.20 2.89 16.11
CA ARG A 369 -32.16 2.17 15.27
C ARG A 369 -31.54 1.86 13.92
N ARG A 370 -31.85 0.69 13.37
CA ARG A 370 -31.43 0.27 12.02
C ARG A 370 -32.66 -0.09 11.20
N ASN A 371 -32.85 0.59 10.08
CA ASN A 371 -34.04 0.50 9.22
C ASN A 371 -35.34 0.66 10.03
N GLY A 372 -35.34 1.65 10.93
CA GLY A 372 -36.48 1.92 11.82
C GLY A 372 -36.64 0.98 13.01
N ALA A 373 -35.92 -0.15 13.09
CA ALA A 373 -36.00 -1.08 14.22
C ALA A 373 -34.98 -0.75 15.32
N ALA A 374 -35.41 -0.71 16.58
CA ALA A 374 -34.55 -0.43 17.72
C ALA A 374 -33.49 -1.53 17.92
N ARG A 375 -32.26 -1.11 18.23
CA ARG A 375 -31.12 -1.97 18.52
C ARG A 375 -30.56 -1.60 19.88
N ASN A 376 -29.93 -2.57 20.55
CA ASN A 376 -29.35 -2.34 21.85
C ASN A 376 -28.19 -1.32 21.77
N PRO A 377 -28.31 -0.09 22.33
CA PRO A 377 -27.29 0.94 22.16
C PRO A 377 -25.94 0.58 22.81
N ILE A 378 -25.93 -0.34 23.79
CA ILE A 378 -24.69 -0.72 24.47
C ILE A 378 -23.72 -1.45 23.53
N THR A 379 -24.21 -2.14 22.50
CA THR A 379 -23.34 -2.84 21.54
C THR A 379 -22.55 -1.84 20.71
N TYR A 380 -23.18 -0.74 20.29
CA TYR A 380 -22.54 0.36 19.56
C TYR A 380 -21.51 1.07 20.43
N ILE A 381 -21.89 1.46 21.66
CA ILE A 381 -20.98 2.15 22.58
C ILE A 381 -19.76 1.29 22.92
N ARG A 382 -19.94 -0.02 23.10
CA ARG A 382 -18.81 -0.95 23.34
C ARG A 382 -17.93 -1.13 22.11
N ALA A 383 -18.52 -1.20 20.92
CA ALA A 383 -17.76 -1.31 19.68
C ALA A 383 -16.90 -0.06 19.44
N GLY A 384 -17.40 1.13 19.78
CA GLY A 384 -16.67 2.40 19.69
C GLY A 384 -15.39 2.46 20.52
N ARG A 385 -15.26 1.67 21.59
CA ARG A 385 -14.05 1.63 22.44
C ARG A 385 -12.84 0.98 21.76
N LYS A 386 -13.03 0.35 20.60
CA LYS A 386 -11.98 -0.29 19.81
C LYS A 386 -11.33 0.66 18.78
N LEU A 387 -11.99 1.79 18.52
CA LEU A 387 -11.46 2.89 17.71
C LEU A 387 -10.52 3.71 18.57
#